data_AF-A0A661JR94-F1
#
_entry.id   AF-A0A661JR94-F1
#
_cell.length_a   1.000
_cell.length_b   1.000
_cell.length_c   1.000
_cell.angle_alpha   90.00
_cell.angle_beta   90.00
_cell.angle_gamma   90.00
#
_symmetry.space_group_name_H-M   'P 1'
#
loop_
_entity.id
_entity.type
_entity.pdbx_description
1 polymer ?
#
loop_
_entity_poly.entity_id
_entity_poly.type
_entity_poly.pdbx_seq_one_letter_code
_entity_poly.pdbx_strand_id
1 'polypeptide(L)'
;MLKEKELRLESLNLAEANTALKVLLKRGEQDREELEEKVLTNVLNGEPNTYVGIIKSNLENIISPFLSRVSSKYLNFAPMEIQVANLVKEGKSTKEMADILNVSDRAIEFHRNNIRKNWVLKTRK
;
A
#
# COMPACT_ATOMS: atom_id res chain seq x y z
N MET A 1 -62.89 -33.11 4.24
CA MET A 1 -62.96 -31.80 4.94
C MET A 1 -61.73 -31.48 5.78
N LEU A 2 -61.28 -32.33 6.73
CA LEU A 2 -60.09 -32.05 7.56
C LEU A 2 -58.79 -31.92 6.75
N LYS A 3 -58.49 -32.91 5.90
CA LYS A 3 -57.30 -32.91 5.02
C LYS A 3 -57.26 -31.74 4.04
N GLU A 4 -58.43 -31.27 3.61
CA GLU A 4 -58.55 -30.11 2.71
C GLU A 4 -58.29 -28.78 3.44
N LYS A 5 -58.70 -28.67 4.71
CA LYS A 5 -58.33 -27.54 5.57
C LYS A 5 -56.83 -27.54 5.89
N GLU A 6 -56.25 -28.71 6.12
CA GLU A 6 -54.83 -28.91 6.41
C GLU A 6 -53.95 -28.50 5.21
N LEU A 7 -54.31 -28.96 4.00
CA LEU A 7 -53.64 -28.55 2.75
C LEU A 7 -53.75 -27.05 2.48
N ARG A 8 -54.88 -26.42 2.81
CA ARG A 8 -55.03 -24.96 2.67
C ARG A 8 -54.14 -24.20 3.65
N LEU A 9 -54.01 -24.67 4.88
CA LEU A 9 -53.14 -24.06 5.88
C LEU A 9 -51.66 -24.17 5.46
N GLU A 10 -51.26 -25.34 4.97
CA GLU A 10 -49.90 -25.57 4.48
C GLU A 10 -49.57 -24.74 3.23
N SER A 11 -50.54 -24.61 2.30
CA SER A 11 -50.41 -23.71 1.15
C SER A 11 -50.27 -22.25 1.56
N LEU A 12 -50.92 -21.82 2.64
CA LEU A 12 -50.83 -20.45 3.16
C LEU A 12 -49.46 -20.19 3.79
N ASN A 13 -48.98 -21.13 4.61
CA ASN A 13 -47.65 -21.09 5.23
C ASN A 13 -46.54 -21.06 4.17
N LEU A 14 -46.66 -21.87 3.11
CA LEU A 14 -45.72 -21.87 1.99
C LEU A 14 -45.74 -20.53 1.23
N ALA A 15 -46.90 -19.91 1.07
CA ALA A 15 -47.00 -18.60 0.43
C ALA A 15 -46.34 -17.49 1.28
N GLU A 16 -46.52 -17.52 2.60
CA GLU A 16 -45.84 -16.60 3.53
C GLU A 16 -44.32 -16.81 3.53
N ALA A 17 -43.86 -18.06 3.66
CA ALA A 17 -42.43 -18.39 3.65
C ALA A 17 -41.75 -17.95 2.35
N ASN A 18 -42.39 -18.19 1.20
CA ASN A 18 -41.88 -17.74 -0.10
C ASN A 18 -41.83 -16.21 -0.20
N THR A 19 -42.79 -15.51 0.40
CA THR A 19 -42.81 -14.04 0.42
C THR A 19 -41.68 -13.51 1.29
N ALA A 20 -41.48 -14.07 2.49
CA ALA A 20 -40.37 -13.72 3.36
C ALA A 20 -39.00 -13.97 2.69
N LEU A 21 -38.83 -15.11 2.02
CA LEU A 21 -37.61 -15.43 1.28
C LEU A 21 -37.33 -14.44 0.14
N LYS A 22 -38.35 -14.05 -0.63
CA LYS A 22 -38.22 -13.03 -1.68
C LYS A 22 -37.78 -11.67 -1.11
N VAL A 23 -38.32 -11.28 0.03
CA VAL A 23 -37.92 -10.04 0.71
C VAL A 23 -36.47 -10.10 1.19
N LEU A 24 -36.06 -11.24 1.79
CA LEU A 24 -34.68 -11.43 2.24
C LEU A 24 -33.68 -11.44 1.07
N LEU A 25 -34.02 -12.08 -0.05
CA LEU A 25 -33.19 -12.06 -1.26
C LEU A 25 -33.01 -10.65 -1.79
N LYS A 26 -34.11 -9.90 -1.93
CA LYS A 26 -34.07 -8.51 -2.39
C LYS A 26 -33.22 -7.63 -1.46
N ARG A 27 -33.33 -7.84 -0.15
CA ARG A 27 -32.52 -7.11 0.83
C ARG A 27 -31.04 -7.47 0.72
N GLY A 28 -30.72 -8.75 0.53
CA GLY A 28 -29.34 -9.19 0.32
C GLY A 28 -28.71 -8.61 -0.95
N GLU A 29 -29.48 -8.49 -2.04
CA GLU A 29 -29.02 -7.83 -3.27
C GLU A 29 -28.74 -6.34 -3.04
N GLN A 30 -29.62 -5.65 -2.32
CA GLN A 30 -29.45 -4.23 -1.98
C GLN A 30 -28.24 -4.00 -1.05
N ASP A 31 -28.07 -4.84 -0.03
CA ASP A 31 -26.94 -4.76 0.88
C ASP A 31 -25.61 -5.01 0.13
N ARG A 32 -25.61 -5.90 -0.88
CA ARG A 32 -24.45 -6.13 -1.76
C ARG A 32 -24.15 -4.91 -2.64
N GLU A 33 -25.15 -4.31 -3.26
CA GLU A 33 -24.99 -3.10 -4.08
C GLU A 33 -24.45 -1.93 -3.25
N GLU A 34 -24.99 -1.71 -2.04
CA GLU A 34 -24.52 -0.67 -1.13
C GLU A 34 -23.08 -0.91 -0.67
N LEU A 35 -22.70 -2.17 -0.44
CA LEU A 35 -21.32 -2.52 -0.10
C LEU A 35 -20.36 -2.28 -1.27
N GLU A 36 -20.75 -2.67 -2.49
CA GLU A 36 -19.97 -2.44 -3.70
C GLU A 36 -19.77 -0.95 -3.95
N GLU A 37 -20.83 -0.14 -3.79
CA GLU A 37 -20.76 1.31 -3.90
C GLU A 37 -19.84 1.93 -2.84
N LYS A 38 -19.93 1.49 -1.58
CA LYS A 38 -19.04 1.96 -0.50
C LYS A 38 -17.59 1.60 -0.74
N VAL A 39 -17.31 0.38 -1.20
CA VAL A 39 -15.94 -0.04 -1.53
C VAL A 39 -15.42 0.77 -2.71
N LEU A 40 -16.21 0.91 -3.78
CA LEU A 40 -15.84 1.71 -4.94
C LEU A 40 -15.60 3.17 -4.56
N THR A 41 -16.48 3.76 -3.76
CA THR A 41 -16.35 5.11 -3.20
C THR A 41 -15.11 5.22 -2.32
N ASN A 42 -14.79 4.24 -1.48
CA ASN A 42 -13.60 4.28 -0.63
C ASN A 42 -12.29 4.06 -1.41
N VAL A 43 -12.34 3.34 -2.53
CA VAL A 43 -11.19 3.11 -3.42
C VAL A 43 -10.97 4.30 -4.37
N LEU A 44 -12.06 4.93 -4.85
CA LEU A 44 -12.01 6.08 -5.77
C LEU A 44 -11.89 7.42 -5.04
N ASN A 45 -12.54 7.58 -3.88
CA ASN A 45 -12.55 8.82 -3.08
C ASN A 45 -11.70 8.74 -1.81
N GLY A 46 -11.26 7.55 -1.40
CA GLY A 46 -10.19 7.43 -0.43
C GLY A 46 -8.92 7.89 -1.09
N GLU A 47 -8.58 9.17 -0.90
CA GLU A 47 -7.30 9.78 -1.26
C GLU A 47 -6.23 8.69 -1.17
N PRO A 48 -5.60 8.28 -2.30
CA PRO A 48 -4.52 7.30 -2.30
C PRO A 48 -3.49 7.60 -1.21
N ASN A 49 -3.33 8.88 -0.88
CA ASN A 49 -2.53 9.42 0.22
C ASN A 49 -2.92 8.94 1.63
N THR A 50 -4.17 8.61 1.94
CA THR A 50 -4.57 8.14 3.28
C THR A 50 -4.11 6.70 3.52
N TYR A 51 -4.40 5.78 2.60
CA TYR A 51 -3.91 4.40 2.70
C TYR A 51 -2.40 4.33 2.54
N VAL A 52 -1.82 5.09 1.60
CA VAL A 52 -0.37 5.25 1.48
C VAL A 52 0.22 5.87 2.75
N GLY A 53 -0.48 6.81 3.39
CA GLY A 53 -0.08 7.43 4.65
C GLY A 53 -0.08 6.44 5.82
N ILE A 54 -1.10 5.59 5.92
CA ILE A 54 -1.19 4.52 6.92
C ILE A 54 -0.06 3.51 6.71
N ILE A 55 0.13 3.05 5.46
CA ILE A 55 1.20 2.10 5.12
C ILE A 55 2.57 2.71 5.41
N LYS A 56 2.79 3.97 5.02
CA LYS A 56 4.02 4.72 5.28
C LYS A 56 4.30 4.83 6.78
N SER A 57 3.30 5.22 7.58
CA SER A 57 3.45 5.36 9.03
C SER A 57 3.76 4.02 9.71
N ASN A 58 3.07 2.94 9.33
CA ASN A 58 3.34 1.60 9.83
C ASN A 58 4.76 1.13 9.47
N LEU A 59 5.19 1.40 8.23
CA LEU A 59 6.53 1.09 7.78
C LEU A 59 7.59 1.91 8.54
N GLU A 60 7.37 3.21 8.74
CA GLU A 60 8.24 4.07 9.55
C GLU A 60 8.36 3.56 10.99
N ASN A 61 7.26 3.12 11.62
CA ASN A 61 7.29 2.53 12.96
C ASN A 61 8.08 1.22 13.02
N ILE A 62 7.96 0.35 12.01
CA ILE A 62 8.70 -0.91 11.93
C ILE A 62 10.20 -0.66 11.70
N ILE A 63 10.56 0.26 10.80
CA ILE A 63 11.95 0.50 10.43
C ILE A 63 12.64 1.44 11.43
N SER A 64 11.92 2.31 12.16
CA SER A 64 12.48 3.32 13.09
C SER A 64 13.53 2.77 14.09
N PRO A 65 13.29 1.65 14.80
CA PRO A 65 14.31 1.04 15.68
C PRO A 65 15.60 0.65 14.96
N PHE A 66 15.52 0.36 13.66
CA PHE A 66 16.66 0.02 12.81
C PHE A 66 17.27 1.25 12.13
N LEU A 67 16.46 2.26 11.78
CA LEU A 67 16.94 3.53 11.22
C LEU A 67 17.90 4.23 12.16
N SER A 68 17.70 4.18 13.48
CA SER A 68 18.65 4.75 14.44
C SER A 68 20.05 4.09 14.34
N ARG A 69 20.08 2.76 14.16
CA ARG A 69 21.31 1.96 14.01
C ARG A 69 21.94 2.08 12.63
N VAL A 70 21.13 2.27 11.59
CA VAL A 70 21.57 2.48 10.21
C VAL A 70 22.08 3.92 10.05
N SER A 71 21.37 4.90 10.60
CA SER A 71 21.73 6.32 10.60
C SER A 71 23.09 6.54 11.26
N SER A 72 23.38 5.89 12.39
CA SER A 72 24.73 5.95 13.01
C SER A 72 25.83 5.36 12.12
N LYS A 73 25.51 4.36 11.28
CA LYS A 73 26.44 3.72 10.36
C LYS A 73 26.71 4.53 9.08
N TYR A 74 25.78 5.41 8.70
CA TYR A 74 25.84 6.23 7.47
C TYR A 74 25.78 7.74 7.72
N LEU A 75 26.04 8.19 8.97
CA LEU A 75 25.84 9.57 9.45
C LEU A 75 26.57 10.65 8.63
N ASN A 76 27.61 10.26 7.88
CA ASN A 76 28.40 11.15 7.05
C ASN A 76 27.93 11.23 5.58
N PHE A 77 26.85 10.55 5.20
CA PHE A 77 26.35 10.54 3.83
C PHE A 77 24.97 11.19 3.73
N ALA A 78 24.80 12.05 2.74
CA ALA A 78 23.48 12.54 2.37
C ALA A 78 22.60 11.40 1.80
N PRO A 79 21.27 11.48 1.91
CA PRO A 79 20.38 10.45 1.34
C PRO A 79 20.63 10.15 -0.14
N MET A 80 20.90 11.18 -0.93
CA MET A 80 21.27 11.05 -2.35
C MET A 80 22.61 10.33 -2.55
N GLU A 81 23.58 10.54 -1.66
CA GLU A 81 24.86 9.84 -1.71
C GLU A 81 24.73 8.36 -1.36
N ILE A 82 23.81 8.01 -0.45
CA ILE A 82 23.46 6.61 -0.13
C ILE A 82 22.84 5.94 -1.36
N GLN A 83 21.90 6.62 -2.02
CA GLN A 83 21.27 6.12 -3.25
C GLN A 83 22.30 5.89 -4.36
N VAL A 84 23.16 6.87 -4.62
CA VAL A 84 24.26 6.75 -5.61
C VAL A 84 25.22 5.63 -5.21
N ALA A 85 25.55 5.46 -3.92
CA ALA A 85 26.41 4.38 -3.46
C ALA A 85 25.79 2.99 -3.68
N ASN A 86 24.49 2.83 -3.49
CA ASN A 86 23.77 1.58 -3.79
C ASN A 86 23.82 1.24 -5.28
N LEU A 87 23.56 2.22 -6.15
CA LEU A 87 23.63 2.00 -7.60
C LEU A 87 25.06 1.69 -8.08
N VAL A 88 26.08 2.30 -7.45
CA VAL A 88 27.48 1.94 -7.69
C VAL A 88 27.75 0.49 -7.26
N LYS A 89 27.21 0.04 -6.13
CA LYS A 89 27.33 -1.36 -5.66
C LYS A 89 26.65 -2.34 -6.63
N GLU A 90 25.56 -1.93 -7.28
CA GLU A 90 24.85 -2.70 -8.31
C GLU A 90 25.55 -2.67 -9.68
N GLY A 91 26.67 -1.95 -9.82
CA GLY A 91 27.46 -1.89 -11.05
C GLY A 91 26.92 -0.92 -12.12
N LYS A 92 26.01 0.00 -11.75
CA LYS A 92 25.46 0.98 -12.69
C LYS A 92 26.49 2.03 -13.10
N SER A 93 26.46 2.41 -14.38
CA SER A 93 27.26 3.51 -14.93
C SER A 93 26.72 4.88 -14.54
N THR A 94 27.52 5.94 -14.70
CA THR A 94 27.09 7.33 -14.43
C THR A 94 25.83 7.71 -15.19
N LYS A 95 25.73 7.29 -16.47
CA LYS A 95 24.57 7.57 -17.33
C LYS A 95 23.33 6.82 -16.85
N GLU A 96 23.45 5.52 -16.57
CA GLU A 96 22.32 4.75 -16.04
C GLU A 96 21.84 5.30 -14.69
N MET A 97 22.75 5.75 -13.82
CA MET A 97 22.38 6.38 -12.56
C MET A 97 21.66 7.72 -12.77
N ALA A 98 22.12 8.53 -13.72
CA ALA A 98 21.49 9.78 -14.10
C ALA A 98 20.07 9.55 -14.63
N ASP A 99 19.88 8.55 -15.49
CA ASP A 99 18.58 8.14 -16.01
C ASP A 99 17.64 7.62 -14.90
N ILE A 100 18.14 6.74 -14.01
CA ILE A 100 17.36 6.16 -12.89
C ILE A 100 16.90 7.24 -11.91
N LEU A 101 17.77 8.20 -11.59
CA LEU A 101 17.51 9.24 -10.59
C LEU A 101 16.92 10.52 -11.20
N ASN A 102 16.75 10.56 -12.53
CA ASN A 102 16.28 11.72 -13.29
C ASN A 102 17.06 13.01 -12.97
N VAL A 103 18.40 12.91 -12.99
CA VAL A 103 19.33 14.03 -12.76
C VAL A 103 20.42 14.03 -13.84
N SER A 104 21.21 15.09 -13.92
CA SER A 104 22.32 15.14 -14.88
C SER A 104 23.49 14.23 -14.48
N ASP A 105 24.24 13.72 -15.47
CA ASP A 105 25.52 13.02 -15.27
C ASP A 105 26.45 13.79 -14.33
N ARG A 106 26.46 15.13 -14.48
CA ARG A 106 27.23 16.06 -13.66
C ARG A 106 26.86 15.99 -12.18
N ALA A 107 25.57 15.89 -11.87
CA ALA A 107 25.08 15.75 -10.49
C ALA A 107 25.53 14.41 -9.90
N ILE A 108 25.47 13.33 -10.69
CA ILE A 108 25.97 12.01 -10.25
C ILE A 108 27.47 12.06 -9.96
N GLU A 109 28.28 12.70 -10.81
CA GLU A 109 29.71 12.89 -10.57
C GLU A 109 29.99 13.66 -9.27
N PHE A 110 29.22 14.72 -9.01
CA PHE A 110 29.31 15.50 -7.78
C PHE A 110 29.07 14.62 -6.55
N HIS A 111 27.98 13.84 -6.53
CA HIS A 111 27.67 12.93 -5.43
C HIS A 111 28.73 11.82 -5.28
N ARG A 112 29.25 11.25 -6.38
CA ARG A 112 30.34 10.26 -6.33
C ARG A 112 31.62 10.82 -5.72
N ASN A 113 31.92 12.09 -5.98
CA ASN A 113 33.08 12.75 -5.38
C ASN A 113 32.90 12.97 -3.87
N ASN A 114 31.70 13.36 -3.44
CA ASN A 114 31.41 13.47 -2.01
C ASN A 114 31.46 12.11 -1.31
N ILE A 115 30.93 11.05 -1.94
CA ILE A 115 31.04 9.68 -1.40
C ILE A 115 32.51 9.32 -1.18
N ARG A 116 33.39 9.55 -2.17
CA ARG A 116 34.83 9.28 -2.01
C ARG A 116 35.44 10.09 -0.88
N LYS A 117 35.14 11.39 -0.78
CA LYS A 117 35.61 12.25 0.33
C LYS A 117 35.18 11.69 1.68
N ASN A 118 33.91 11.33 1.83
CA ASN A 118 33.32 10.84 3.07
C ASN A 118 33.88 9.45 3.45
N TRP A 119 34.25 8.60 2.49
CA TRP A 119 34.95 7.33 2.73
C TRP A 119 36.43 7.52 3.15
N VAL A 120 37.14 8.46 2.54
CA VAL A 120 38.53 8.78 2.90
C VAL A 120 38.61 9.36 4.32
N LEU A 121 37.61 10.10 4.76
CA LEU A 121 37.53 10.59 6.15
C LEU A 121 37.35 9.45 7.18
N LYS A 122 36.81 8.29 6.78
CA LYS A 122 36.65 7.11 7.65
C LYS A 122 37.95 6.32 7.85
N THR A 123 38.83 6.31 6.86
CA THR A 123 40.09 5.51 6.90
C THR A 123 41.26 6.23 7.58
N ARG A 124 41.06 7.47 8.05
CA ARG A 124 42.06 8.28 8.75
C ARG A 124 41.91 8.32 10.29
N LYS A 125 41.17 7.36 10.87
CA LYS A 125 41.05 7.18 12.33
C LYS A 125 41.38 5.75 12.71
#